data_AF-A0A7S9KZ92-F1
#
_entry.id   AF-A0A7S9KZ92-F1
#
_cell.length_a   1.000
_cell.length_b   1.000
_cell.length_c   1.000
_cell.angle_alpha   90.00
_cell.angle_beta   90.00
_cell.angle_gamma   90.00
#
_symmetry.space_group_name_H-M   'P 1'
#
loop_
_entity.id
_entity.type
_entity.pdbx_description
1 polymer ?
#
loop_
_entity_poly.entity_id
_entity_poly.type
_entity_poly.pdbx_seq_one_letter_code
_entity_poly.pdbx_strand_id
1 'polypeptide(L)'
;MQLDIFSLQEDRVGESRDFNSCLINAAQYIMAMCFVDEFELVNVGLTENTGLKIVRSSKKALSPPIYDHLALVNIAGICCLTIETFGAERVAAEMHTFPEDASNMSLAVNEDAYLAFKRNLRPVARAFLLNPLQVEWSTILKAFEFFLLTEVDQAVCFLSSVFQSHQNDLISHEGIFDQLVFQDFYAGLSAAISRFKSERYPLTKSTFHIS
;
A
#
# COMPACT_ATOMS: atom_id res chain seq x y z
N MET A 1 -11.89 -21.48 -8.63
CA MET A 1 -11.82 -21.29 -7.17
C MET A 1 -11.44 -19.84 -6.94
N GLN A 2 -12.42 -19.04 -6.56
CA GLN A 2 -12.33 -17.59 -6.35
C GLN A 2 -11.89 -17.39 -4.90
N LEU A 3 -10.84 -16.61 -4.65
CA LEU A 3 -10.34 -16.34 -3.31
C LEU A 3 -10.84 -14.95 -2.91
N ASP A 4 -12.02 -14.90 -2.30
CA ASP A 4 -12.53 -13.70 -1.61
C ASP A 4 -11.85 -13.65 -0.24
N ILE A 5 -10.75 -12.91 -0.15
CA ILE A 5 -9.91 -12.85 1.05
C ILE A 5 -10.10 -11.45 1.69
N PHE A 6 -10.85 -11.44 2.80
CA PHE A 6 -11.10 -10.36 3.78
C PHE A 6 -12.17 -9.30 3.45
N SER A 7 -13.41 -9.62 3.82
CA SER A 7 -14.48 -8.66 4.14
C SER A 7 -14.44 -8.37 5.65
N LEU A 8 -13.99 -7.20 6.06
CA LEU A 8 -14.18 -6.69 7.43
C LEU A 8 -15.36 -5.71 7.41
N GLN A 9 -16.44 -6.06 8.13
CA GLN A 9 -17.72 -5.33 8.15
C GLN A 9 -17.78 -4.31 9.30
N GLU A 10 -18.46 -3.20 9.05
CA GLU A 10 -19.60 -2.71 9.86
C GLU A 10 -20.58 -1.96 8.92
N ASP A 11 -21.87 -2.30 8.97
CA ASP A 11 -22.90 -1.70 8.10
C ASP A 11 -23.15 -0.23 8.46
N ARG A 12 -22.86 0.70 7.53
CA ARG A 12 -23.42 2.06 7.54
C ARG A 12 -24.09 2.39 6.22
N VAL A 13 -25.40 2.57 6.28
CA VAL A 13 -26.25 2.98 5.17
C VAL A 13 -26.12 4.49 4.97
N GLY A 14 -25.61 4.90 3.80
CA GLY A 14 -25.93 6.19 3.19
C GLY A 14 -25.17 7.41 3.70
N GLU A 15 -23.84 7.40 3.61
CA GLU A 15 -23.02 8.62 3.72
C GLU A 15 -22.27 8.87 2.41
N SER A 16 -22.06 10.15 2.06
CA SER A 16 -21.14 10.54 0.98
C SER A 16 -19.82 9.80 1.15
N ARG A 17 -19.21 9.30 0.06
CA ARG A 17 -17.96 8.56 0.14
C ARG A 17 -16.93 9.37 0.95
N ASP A 18 -16.51 8.81 2.08
CA ASP A 18 -15.51 9.41 2.93
C ASP A 18 -14.20 9.57 2.14
N PHE A 19 -13.59 10.74 2.26
CA PHE A 19 -12.33 11.05 1.61
C PHE A 19 -11.24 10.06 2.03
N ASN A 20 -11.22 9.64 3.30
CA ASN A 20 -10.24 8.67 3.80
C ASN A 20 -10.41 7.30 3.14
N SER A 21 -11.66 6.85 2.94
CA SER A 21 -11.95 5.59 2.24
C SER A 21 -11.52 5.66 0.77
N CYS A 22 -11.73 6.79 0.10
CA CYS A 22 -11.25 7.00 -1.27
C CYS A 22 -9.72 7.03 -1.34
N LEU A 23 -9.07 7.65 -0.36
CA LEU A 23 -7.61 7.72 -0.24
C LEU A 23 -7.00 6.32 -0.04
N ILE A 24 -7.58 5.51 0.85
CA ILE A 24 -7.18 4.11 1.06
C ILE A 24 -7.26 3.33 -0.25
N ASN A 25 -8.41 3.38 -0.94
CA ASN A 25 -8.61 2.64 -2.19
C ASN A 25 -7.65 3.11 -3.29
N ALA A 26 -7.38 4.41 -3.37
CA ALA A 26 -6.42 4.99 -4.31
C ALA A 26 -5.00 4.50 -4.04
N ALA A 27 -4.55 4.52 -2.79
CA ALA A 27 -3.24 4.02 -2.39
C ALA A 27 -3.10 2.51 -2.65
N GLN A 28 -4.13 1.72 -2.34
CA GLN A 28 -4.17 0.31 -2.67
C GLN A 28 -4.04 0.08 -4.19
N TYR A 29 -4.78 0.83 -5.00
CA TYR A 29 -4.70 0.73 -6.46
C TYR A 29 -3.31 1.06 -6.99
N ILE A 30 -2.71 2.18 -6.54
CA ILE A 30 -1.36 2.59 -6.95
C ILE A 30 -0.31 1.55 -6.53
N MET A 31 -0.41 1.01 -5.33
CA MET A 31 0.47 -0.09 -4.91
C MET A 31 0.24 -1.36 -5.73
N ALA A 32 -1.00 -1.67 -6.09
CA ALA A 32 -1.31 -2.82 -6.92
C ALA A 32 -0.77 -2.68 -8.36
N MET A 33 -0.63 -1.44 -8.86
CA MET A 33 0.05 -1.18 -10.14
C MET A 33 1.52 -1.62 -10.13
N CYS A 34 2.17 -1.65 -8.97
CA CYS A 34 3.52 -2.22 -8.80
C CYS A 34 3.59 -3.73 -9.07
N PHE A 35 2.45 -4.40 -9.21
CA PHE A 35 2.35 -5.85 -9.36
C PHE A 35 1.51 -6.29 -10.56
N VAL A 36 1.30 -5.44 -11.56
CA VAL A 36 0.56 -5.80 -12.80
C VAL A 36 1.22 -6.95 -13.57
N ASP A 37 2.51 -7.21 -13.32
CA ASP A 37 3.23 -8.35 -13.88
C ASP A 37 2.85 -9.67 -13.18
N GLU A 38 2.17 -9.62 -12.04
CA GLU A 38 1.80 -10.76 -11.20
C GLU A 38 0.27 -10.95 -11.07
N PHE A 39 -0.48 -9.85 -11.00
CA PHE A 39 -1.95 -9.85 -10.93
C PHE A 39 -2.59 -9.12 -12.11
N GLU A 40 -3.89 -9.33 -12.30
CA GLU A 40 -4.71 -8.58 -13.23
C GLU A 40 -5.62 -7.65 -12.43
N LEU A 41 -5.48 -6.35 -12.66
CA LEU A 41 -6.35 -5.34 -12.05
C LEU A 41 -7.63 -5.25 -12.88
N VAL A 42 -8.79 -5.45 -12.26
CA VAL A 42 -10.07 -5.52 -12.98
C VAL A 42 -10.93 -4.31 -12.66
N ASN A 43 -11.24 -4.08 -11.39
CA ASN A 43 -11.99 -2.91 -10.97
C ASN A 43 -11.66 -2.52 -9.53
N VAL A 44 -11.96 -1.26 -9.20
CA VAL A 44 -11.95 -0.76 -7.84
C VAL A 44 -13.39 -0.55 -7.43
N GLY A 45 -13.77 -1.24 -6.37
CA GLY A 45 -14.97 -1.01 -5.59
C GLY A 45 -14.79 0.20 -4.68
N LEU A 46 -15.72 1.15 -4.79
CA LEU A 46 -15.68 2.43 -4.10
C LEU A 46 -16.58 2.47 -2.87
N THR A 47 -17.17 1.33 -2.52
CA THR A 47 -17.94 1.13 -1.29
C THR A 47 -17.19 0.21 -0.34
N GLU A 48 -17.52 0.31 0.94
CA GLU A 48 -16.94 -0.51 2.02
C GLU A 48 -17.07 -2.02 1.75
N ASN A 49 -18.07 -2.43 0.96
CA ASN A 49 -18.34 -3.82 0.62
C ASN A 49 -17.62 -4.35 -0.63
N THR A 50 -16.95 -3.48 -1.39
CA THR A 50 -16.44 -3.85 -2.72
C THR A 50 -14.93 -3.77 -2.85
N GLY A 51 -14.27 -2.77 -2.24
CA GLY A 51 -12.81 -2.63 -2.14
C GLY A 51 -12.05 -2.77 -3.47
N LEU A 52 -10.71 -2.79 -3.43
CA LEU A 52 -9.93 -3.07 -4.64
C LEU A 52 -10.09 -4.54 -5.07
N LYS A 53 -10.69 -4.78 -6.25
CA LYS A 53 -10.83 -6.12 -6.81
C LYS A 53 -9.65 -6.45 -7.72
N ILE A 54 -8.77 -7.27 -7.19
CA ILE A 54 -7.65 -7.87 -7.92
C ILE A 54 -8.07 -9.28 -8.34
N VAL A 55 -7.99 -9.58 -9.63
CA VAL A 55 -8.20 -10.93 -10.13
C VAL A 55 -6.86 -11.55 -10.45
N ARG A 56 -6.67 -12.79 -9.99
CA ARG A 56 -5.49 -13.56 -10.35
C ARG A 56 -5.53 -13.84 -11.85
N SER A 57 -4.45 -13.50 -12.55
CA SER A 57 -4.30 -13.95 -13.93
C SER A 57 -4.10 -15.47 -13.94
N SER A 58 -5.02 -16.20 -14.57
CA SER A 58 -4.93 -17.66 -14.73
C SER A 58 -3.73 -18.10 -15.58
N LYS A 59 -3.10 -17.15 -16.29
CA LYS A 59 -1.95 -17.35 -17.17
C LYS A 59 -0.60 -17.18 -16.46
N LYS A 60 -0.59 -16.71 -15.20
CA LYS A 60 0.63 -16.41 -14.45
C LYS A 60 0.86 -17.43 -13.35
N ALA A 61 2.05 -18.03 -13.32
CA ALA A 61 2.44 -19.01 -12.33
C ALA A 61 2.42 -18.38 -10.93
N LEU A 62 2.06 -19.16 -9.90
CA LEU A 62 2.07 -18.69 -8.52
C LEU A 62 3.53 -18.39 -8.13
N SER A 63 3.89 -17.11 -8.05
CA SER A 63 5.15 -16.73 -7.40
C SER A 63 4.95 -16.95 -5.89
N PRO A 64 5.88 -17.61 -5.17
CA PRO A 64 5.83 -17.70 -3.71
C PRO A 64 5.56 -16.38 -2.97
N PRO A 65 6.06 -15.20 -3.41
CA PRO A 65 5.82 -13.91 -2.73
C PRO A 65 4.45 -13.27 -2.99
N ILE A 66 3.52 -13.94 -3.69
CA ILE A 66 2.21 -13.37 -4.05
C ILE A 66 1.40 -12.89 -2.83
N TYR A 67 1.50 -13.60 -1.71
CA TYR A 67 0.82 -13.23 -0.46
C TYR A 67 1.43 -11.99 0.19
N ASP A 68 2.76 -11.83 0.09
CA ASP A 68 3.47 -10.66 0.60
C ASP A 68 3.13 -9.41 -0.23
N HIS A 69 2.88 -9.58 -1.53
CA HIS A 69 2.46 -8.50 -2.43
C HIS A 69 1.04 -8.04 -2.14
N LEU A 70 0.11 -8.97 -1.92
CA LEU A 70 -1.25 -8.65 -1.46
C LEU A 70 -1.25 -8.00 -0.08
N ALA A 71 -0.40 -8.48 0.84
CA ALA A 71 -0.22 -7.84 2.14
C ALA A 71 0.29 -6.40 1.99
N LEU A 72 1.24 -6.14 1.09
CA LEU A 72 1.73 -4.80 0.83
C LEU A 72 0.65 -3.88 0.24
N VAL A 73 -0.16 -4.38 -0.70
CA VAL A 73 -1.30 -3.63 -1.22
C VAL A 73 -2.24 -3.23 -0.08
N ASN A 74 -2.55 -4.14 0.83
CA ASN A 74 -3.42 -3.82 1.97
C ASN A 74 -2.78 -2.82 2.95
N ILE A 75 -1.47 -2.92 3.20
CA ILE A 75 -0.72 -1.98 4.05
C ILE A 75 -0.66 -0.57 3.45
N ALA A 76 -0.59 -0.46 2.12
CA ALA A 76 -0.46 0.79 1.39
C ALA A 76 -1.52 1.83 1.78
N GLY A 77 -2.78 1.41 1.88
CA GLY A 77 -3.88 2.29 2.29
C GLY A 77 -3.65 2.90 3.68
N ILE A 78 -3.12 2.10 4.61
CA ILE A 78 -2.84 2.54 5.98
C ILE A 78 -1.63 3.49 6.01
N CYS A 79 -0.57 3.18 5.26
CA CYS A 79 0.61 4.05 5.16
C CYS A 79 0.23 5.43 4.60
N CYS A 80 -0.54 5.46 3.51
CA CYS A 80 -0.99 6.72 2.91
C CYS A 80 -1.90 7.52 3.85
N LEU A 81 -2.90 6.89 4.48
CA LEU A 81 -3.75 7.57 5.46
C LEU A 81 -2.94 8.11 6.66
N THR A 82 -1.90 7.39 7.06
CA THR A 82 -1.00 7.83 8.15
C THR A 82 -0.19 9.07 7.73
N ILE A 83 0.34 9.10 6.50
CA ILE A 83 1.01 10.28 5.93
C ILE A 83 0.06 11.48 5.90
N GLU A 84 -1.16 11.29 5.40
CA GLU A 84 -2.17 12.35 5.34
C GLU A 84 -2.54 12.88 6.74
N THR A 85 -2.68 11.98 7.72
CA THR A 85 -3.07 12.34 9.09
C THR A 85 -1.98 13.09 9.85
N PHE A 86 -0.72 12.68 9.71
CA PHE A 86 0.39 13.20 10.52
C PHE A 86 1.30 14.20 9.78
N GLY A 87 1.17 14.30 8.46
CA GLY A 87 1.97 15.14 7.58
C GLY A 87 3.23 14.43 7.07
N ALA A 88 3.48 14.56 5.76
CA ALA A 88 4.60 13.92 5.06
C ALA A 88 5.97 14.27 5.66
N GLU A 89 6.23 15.55 5.97
CA GLU A 89 7.52 15.99 6.55
C GLU A 89 7.80 15.30 7.89
N ARG A 90 6.79 15.20 8.73
CA ARG A 90 6.90 14.57 10.04
C ARG A 90 7.14 13.07 9.90
N VAL A 91 6.37 12.40 9.05
CA VAL A 91 6.52 10.97 8.81
C VAL A 91 7.90 10.66 8.23
N ALA A 92 8.40 11.46 7.28
CA ALA A 92 9.74 11.32 6.72
C ALA A 92 10.83 11.48 7.80
N ALA A 93 10.73 12.50 8.64
CA ALA A 93 11.68 12.73 9.73
C ALA A 93 11.70 11.58 10.75
N GLU A 94 10.53 11.09 11.15
CA GLU A 94 10.40 9.96 12.08
C GLU A 94 10.90 8.65 11.43
N MET A 95 10.65 8.44 10.12
CA MET A 95 11.13 7.28 9.37
C MET A 95 12.65 7.24 9.24
N HIS A 96 13.32 8.37 9.04
CA HIS A 96 14.80 8.43 8.96
C HIS A 96 15.51 8.00 10.25
N THR A 97 14.81 7.97 11.37
CA THR A 97 15.36 7.46 12.65
C THR A 97 15.31 5.93 12.74
N PHE A 98 14.62 5.26 11.81
CA PHE A 98 14.48 3.81 11.78
C PHE A 98 15.59 3.13 10.96
N PRO A 99 16.08 1.96 11.40
CA PRO A 99 16.96 1.15 10.58
C PRO A 99 16.25 0.67 9.31
N GLU A 100 16.93 0.77 8.16
CA GLU A 100 16.42 0.30 6.85
C GLU A 100 16.22 -1.23 6.78
N ASP A 101 16.91 -1.99 7.64
CA ASP A 101 16.80 -3.45 7.74
C ASP A 101 16.29 -3.86 9.14
N ALA A 102 15.22 -4.67 9.14
CA ALA A 102 14.63 -5.24 10.35
C ALA A 102 15.62 -6.13 11.13
N SER A 103 16.60 -6.75 10.46
CA SER A 103 17.66 -7.55 11.09
C SER A 103 18.60 -6.71 11.98
N ASN A 104 18.71 -5.41 11.68
CA ASN A 104 19.48 -4.44 12.45
C ASN A 104 18.65 -3.77 13.56
N MET A 105 17.37 -4.13 13.70
CA MET A 105 16.50 -3.59 14.72
C MET A 105 16.73 -4.30 16.06
N SER A 106 17.73 -3.84 16.82
CA SER A 106 17.89 -4.23 18.23
C SER A 106 17.07 -3.29 19.12
N LEU A 107 16.09 -3.83 19.87
CA LEU A 107 15.31 -3.07 20.84
C LEU A 107 16.18 -2.40 21.91
N ALA A 108 17.36 -2.96 22.22
CA ALA A 108 18.27 -2.39 23.21
C ALA A 108 19.00 -1.12 22.72
N VAL A 109 19.01 -0.86 21.40
CA VAL A 109 19.74 0.26 20.78
C VAL A 109 18.78 1.25 20.11
N ASN A 110 17.66 0.75 19.59
CA ASN A 110 16.72 1.51 18.78
C ASN A 110 15.37 1.74 19.49
N GLU A 111 15.33 1.67 20.82
CA GLU A 111 14.10 1.84 21.60
C GLU A 111 13.45 3.21 21.34
N ASP A 112 14.24 4.28 21.34
CA ASP A 112 13.75 5.64 21.14
C ASP A 112 13.22 5.87 19.71
N ALA A 113 13.95 5.36 18.72
CA ALA A 113 13.49 5.34 17.33
C ALA A 113 12.17 4.58 17.25
N TYR A 114 12.12 3.35 17.77
CA TYR A 114 10.91 2.53 17.82
C TYR A 114 9.74 3.26 18.46
N LEU A 115 9.92 3.89 19.61
CA LEU A 115 8.89 4.66 20.30
C LEU A 115 8.39 5.85 19.47
N ALA A 116 9.25 6.51 18.70
CA ALA A 116 8.87 7.63 17.84
C ALA A 116 7.93 7.20 16.71
N PHE A 117 8.29 6.17 15.94
CA PHE A 117 7.49 5.73 14.78
C PHE A 117 6.37 4.74 15.13
N LYS A 118 6.41 4.11 16.32
CA LYS A 118 5.38 3.15 16.77
C LYS A 118 3.96 3.71 16.66
N ARG A 119 3.77 5.02 16.80
CA ARG A 119 2.46 5.68 16.66
C ARG A 119 1.93 5.59 15.21
N ASN A 120 2.80 5.74 14.23
CA ASN A 120 2.49 5.62 12.79
C ASN A 120 2.33 4.16 12.35
N LEU A 121 2.98 3.24 13.07
CA LEU A 121 2.91 1.80 12.82
C LEU A 121 1.71 1.12 13.49
N ARG A 122 1.15 1.73 14.55
CA ARG A 122 0.06 1.16 15.35
C ARG A 122 -1.19 0.81 14.52
N PRO A 123 -1.62 1.62 13.53
CA PRO A 123 -2.73 1.27 12.65
C PRO A 123 -2.44 0.01 11.83
N VAL A 124 -1.23 -0.12 11.28
CA VAL A 124 -0.82 -1.30 10.50
C VAL A 124 -0.76 -2.55 11.38
N ALA A 125 -0.10 -2.47 12.55
CA ALA A 125 0.00 -3.60 13.47
C ALA A 125 -1.38 -4.10 13.95
N ARG A 126 -2.35 -3.19 14.14
CA ARG A 126 -3.72 -3.53 14.53
C ARG A 126 -4.50 -4.20 13.39
N ALA A 127 -4.36 -3.71 12.16
CA ALA A 127 -5.12 -4.22 11.02
C ALA A 127 -4.76 -5.67 10.64
N PHE A 128 -3.49 -6.06 10.83
CA PHE A 128 -3.02 -7.39 10.41
C PHE A 128 -2.90 -8.41 11.56
N LEU A 129 -3.30 -8.05 12.79
CA LEU A 129 -3.09 -8.87 14.00
C LEU A 129 -1.64 -9.38 14.14
N LEU A 130 -0.68 -8.66 13.55
CA LEU A 130 0.72 -9.03 13.58
C LEU A 130 1.30 -8.60 14.92
N ASN A 131 2.10 -9.47 15.55
CA ASN A 131 3.02 -8.99 16.57
C ASN A 131 3.90 -7.94 15.89
N PRO A 132 3.99 -6.70 16.40
CA PRO A 132 4.86 -5.68 15.83
C PRO A 132 6.27 -6.24 15.55
N LEU A 133 6.81 -7.09 16.43
CA LEU A 133 8.12 -7.71 16.27
C LEU A 133 8.25 -8.71 15.10
N GLN A 134 7.14 -9.14 14.49
CA GLN A 134 7.09 -10.13 13.40
C GLN A 134 6.68 -9.52 12.06
N VAL A 135 6.37 -8.22 12.05
CA VAL A 135 6.16 -7.47 10.81
C VAL A 135 7.50 -7.40 10.09
N GLU A 136 7.55 -7.74 8.81
CA GLU A 136 8.70 -7.41 7.96
C GLU A 136 8.76 -5.90 7.81
N TRP A 137 9.40 -5.22 8.77
CA TRP A 137 9.43 -3.77 8.89
C TRP A 137 9.98 -3.09 7.65
N SER A 138 10.93 -3.74 6.97
CA SER A 138 11.44 -3.34 5.67
C SER A 138 10.32 -3.14 4.63
N THR A 139 9.31 -4.01 4.64
CA THR A 139 8.16 -3.95 3.74
C THR A 139 7.23 -2.76 4.06
N ILE A 140 7.04 -2.44 5.34
CA ILE A 140 6.28 -1.24 5.74
C ILE A 140 7.06 0.04 5.42
N LEU A 141 8.35 0.09 5.74
CA LEU A 141 9.20 1.25 5.47
C LEU A 141 9.25 1.54 3.97
N LYS A 142 9.39 0.50 3.14
CA LYS A 142 9.32 0.64 1.68
C LYS A 142 7.98 1.17 1.18
N ALA A 143 6.87 0.82 1.84
CA ALA A 143 5.57 1.43 1.53
C ALA A 143 5.56 2.94 1.87
N PHE A 144 6.04 3.32 3.06
CA PHE A 144 6.13 4.74 3.44
C PHE A 144 7.05 5.53 2.49
N GLU A 145 8.25 5.03 2.19
CA GLU A 145 9.17 5.63 1.23
C GLU A 145 8.51 5.87 -0.12
N PHE A 146 7.74 4.89 -0.60
CA PHE A 146 7.04 4.98 -1.87
C PHE A 146 5.95 6.05 -1.85
N PHE A 147 5.12 6.11 -0.80
CA PHE A 147 4.05 7.12 -0.67
C PHE A 147 4.54 8.52 -0.29
N LEU A 148 5.80 8.67 0.14
CA LEU A 148 6.41 9.99 0.37
C LEU A 148 6.93 10.64 -0.93
N LEU A 149 6.94 9.92 -2.07
CA LEU A 149 7.30 10.50 -3.36
C LEU A 149 6.19 11.43 -3.85
N THR A 150 6.57 12.63 -4.31
CA THR A 150 5.64 13.67 -4.74
C THR A 150 4.67 13.19 -5.82
N GLU A 151 5.15 12.44 -6.81
CA GLU A 151 4.34 11.97 -7.93
C GLU A 151 3.40 10.83 -7.53
N VAL A 152 3.75 10.07 -6.50
CA VAL A 152 2.88 9.03 -5.91
C VAL A 152 1.78 9.68 -5.09
N ASP A 153 2.11 10.66 -4.25
CA ASP A 153 1.14 11.44 -3.48
C ASP A 153 0.13 12.16 -4.39
N GLN A 154 0.62 12.84 -5.44
CA GLN A 154 -0.22 13.48 -6.45
C GLN A 154 -1.17 12.49 -7.13
N ALA A 155 -0.69 11.29 -7.48
CA ALA A 155 -1.51 10.26 -8.08
C ALA A 155 -2.60 9.75 -7.13
N VAL A 156 -2.27 9.53 -5.86
CA VAL A 156 -3.23 9.06 -4.85
C VAL A 156 -4.29 10.13 -4.57
N CYS A 157 -3.89 11.39 -4.41
CA CYS A 157 -4.83 12.51 -4.22
C CYS A 157 -5.77 12.69 -5.41
N PHE A 158 -5.22 12.63 -6.63
CA PHE A 158 -6.00 12.67 -7.87
C PHE A 158 -7.03 11.53 -7.92
N LEU A 159 -6.59 10.28 -7.72
CA LEU A 159 -7.48 9.13 -7.74
C LEU A 159 -8.53 9.16 -6.63
N SER A 160 -8.18 9.64 -5.43
CA SER A 160 -9.15 9.83 -4.34
C SER A 160 -10.28 10.78 -4.79
N SER A 161 -9.93 11.86 -5.49
CA SER A 161 -10.90 12.82 -6.04
C SER A 161 -11.75 12.20 -7.16
N VAL A 162 -11.15 11.40 -8.04
CA VAL A 162 -11.86 10.63 -9.07
C VAL A 162 -12.85 9.66 -8.43
N PHE A 163 -12.43 8.95 -7.38
CA PHE A 163 -13.25 7.97 -6.66
C PHE A 163 -14.39 8.63 -5.89
N GLN A 164 -14.15 9.78 -5.27
CA GLN A 164 -15.17 10.53 -4.56
C GLN A 164 -16.26 11.06 -5.50
N SER A 165 -15.88 11.50 -6.70
CA SER A 165 -16.80 12.05 -7.71
C SER A 165 -17.45 11.01 -8.62
N HIS A 166 -16.99 9.75 -8.59
CA HIS A 166 -17.54 8.71 -9.44
C HIS A 166 -18.97 8.34 -9.03
N GLN A 167 -19.92 8.29 -9.97
CA GLN A 167 -21.32 8.03 -9.63
C GLN A 167 -21.61 6.54 -9.33
N ASN A 168 -20.83 5.64 -9.93
CA ASN A 168 -20.99 4.20 -9.74
C ASN A 168 -20.07 3.69 -8.64
N ASP A 169 -20.45 2.59 -8.00
CA ASP A 169 -19.67 1.95 -6.93
C ASP A 169 -18.50 1.10 -7.44
N LEU A 170 -18.37 0.98 -8.76
CA LEU A 170 -17.31 0.22 -9.41
C LEU A 170 -16.75 1.04 -10.56
N ILE A 171 -15.42 1.15 -10.61
CA ILE A 171 -14.68 1.76 -11.70
C ILE A 171 -13.68 0.75 -12.27
N SER A 172 -13.63 0.59 -13.59
CA SER A 172 -12.75 -0.39 -14.24
C SER A 172 -11.29 0.07 -14.21
N HIS A 173 -10.35 -0.88 -14.18
CA HIS A 173 -8.92 -0.56 -14.27
C HIS A 173 -8.60 0.31 -15.49
N GLU A 174 -9.16 -0.03 -16.67
CA GLU A 174 -9.00 0.74 -17.91
C GLU A 174 -9.48 2.19 -17.72
N GLY A 175 -10.67 2.39 -17.14
CA GLY A 175 -11.22 3.73 -16.91
C GLY A 175 -10.41 4.58 -15.91
N ILE A 176 -9.73 3.94 -14.95
CA ILE A 176 -8.79 4.62 -14.04
C ILE A 176 -7.49 4.95 -14.77
N PHE A 177 -6.94 3.97 -15.48
CA PHE A 177 -5.66 4.07 -16.15
C PHE A 177 -5.68 5.13 -17.24
N ASP A 178 -6.75 5.19 -18.04
CA ASP A 178 -6.96 6.21 -19.07
C ASP A 178 -6.96 7.61 -18.48
N GLN A 179 -7.46 7.81 -17.25
CA GLN A 179 -7.43 9.12 -16.60
C GLN A 179 -6.04 9.46 -16.06
N LEU A 180 -5.31 8.46 -15.55
CA LEU A 180 -3.96 8.62 -15.01
C LEU A 180 -2.93 8.99 -16.07
N VAL A 181 -2.96 8.34 -17.24
CA VAL A 181 -1.91 8.51 -18.28
C VAL A 181 -1.82 9.92 -18.84
N PHE A 182 -2.89 10.71 -18.72
CA PHE A 182 -2.92 12.10 -19.18
C PHE A 182 -2.52 13.13 -18.13
N GLN A 183 -2.19 12.71 -16.91
CA GLN A 183 -1.76 13.62 -15.86
C GLN A 183 -0.28 13.94 -15.96
N ASP A 184 0.11 15.18 -15.65
CA ASP A 184 1.49 15.65 -15.76
C ASP A 184 2.47 14.86 -14.86
N PHE A 185 1.97 14.32 -13.73
CA PHE A 185 2.76 13.50 -12.81
C PHE A 185 2.94 12.05 -13.26
N TYR A 186 2.26 11.61 -14.33
CA TYR A 186 2.22 10.19 -14.72
C TYR A 186 3.60 9.63 -15.07
N ALA A 187 4.45 10.42 -15.75
CA ALA A 187 5.80 9.99 -16.09
C ALA A 187 6.64 9.71 -14.83
N GLY A 188 6.53 10.57 -13.81
CA GLY A 188 7.20 10.37 -12.53
C GLY A 188 6.63 9.20 -11.74
N LEU A 189 5.30 9.04 -11.72
CA LEU A 189 4.64 7.86 -11.16
C LEU A 189 5.14 6.57 -11.80
N SER A 190 5.22 6.52 -13.14
CA SER A 190 5.71 5.36 -13.89
C SER A 190 7.15 5.02 -13.49
N ALA A 191 8.03 6.03 -13.40
CA ALA A 191 9.40 5.86 -12.96
C ALA A 191 9.49 5.36 -11.50
N ALA A 192 8.65 5.90 -10.60
CA ALA A 192 8.57 5.46 -9.21
C ALA A 192 8.14 3.99 -9.10
N ILE A 193 7.12 3.58 -9.86
CA ILE A 193 6.66 2.19 -9.92
C ILE A 193 7.76 1.27 -10.46
N SER A 194 8.45 1.66 -11.53
CA SER A 194 9.56 0.88 -12.08
C SER A 194 10.72 0.75 -11.09
N ARG A 195 11.09 1.83 -10.40
CA ARG A 195 12.13 1.82 -9.36
C ARG A 195 11.73 0.89 -8.21
N PHE A 196 10.51 1.03 -7.73
CA PHE A 196 9.96 0.21 -6.67
C PHE A 196 9.98 -1.28 -7.01
N LYS A 197 9.63 -1.63 -8.26
CA LYS A 197 9.77 -3.00 -8.78
C LYS A 197 11.22 -3.49 -8.79
N SER A 198 12.16 -2.64 -9.22
CA SER A 198 13.59 -3.04 -9.32
C SER A 198 14.27 -3.21 -7.97
N GLU A 199 13.90 -2.40 -6.96
CA GLU A 199 14.46 -2.48 -5.61
C GLU A 199 13.90 -3.66 -4.80
N ARG A 200 12.83 -4.30 -5.27
CA ARG A 200 12.11 -5.36 -4.55
C ARG A 200 12.79 -6.73 -4.59
N TYR A 201 13.88 -6.90 -5.33
CA TYR A 201 14.60 -8.17 -5.40
C TYR A 201 15.94 -8.13 -4.64
N PRO A 202 16.14 -8.98 -3.61
CA PRO A 202 15.24 -10.01 -3.09
C PRO A 202 14.76 -9.75 -1.65
N LEU A 203 13.45 -9.81 -1.44
CA LEU A 203 12.82 -10.28 -0.19
C LEU A 203 13.15 -11.78 0.08
N THR A 204 14.29 -12.29 -0.38
CA THR A 204 14.77 -13.58 0.09
C THR A 204 15.05 -13.39 1.56
N LYS A 205 14.35 -14.19 2.38
CA LYS A 205 15.06 -15.00 3.36
C LYS A 205 16.27 -15.60 2.63
N SER A 206 17.39 -14.89 2.58
CA SER A 206 18.67 -15.56 2.56
C SER A 206 18.59 -16.43 3.79
N THR A 207 18.32 -17.70 3.51
CA THR A 207 18.33 -18.82 4.43
C THR A 207 19.37 -18.49 5.48
N PHE A 208 18.93 -18.33 6.73
CA PHE A 208 19.83 -18.34 7.88
C PHE A 208 20.61 -19.64 7.81
N HIS A 209 21.72 -19.65 7.09
CA HIS A 209 22.80 -20.59 7.32
C HIS A 209 23.48 -20.04 8.57
N ILE A 210 23.04 -20.58 9.70
CA ILE A 210 23.85 -20.59 10.91
C ILE A 210 25.12 -21.36 10.54
N SER A 211 26.22 -20.63 10.42
CA SER A 211 27.57 -21.17 10.46
C SER A 211 28.23 -20.72 11.75
#